data_AF-A0A8T5MWE4-F1
#
_entry.id   AF-A0A8T5MWE4-F1
#
_cell.length_a   1.000
_cell.length_b   1.000
_cell.length_c   1.000
_cell.angle_alpha   90.00
_cell.angle_beta   90.00
_cell.angle_gamma   90.00
#
_symmetry.space_group_name_H-M   'P 1'
#
loop_
_entity.id
_entity.type
_entity.pdbx_description
1 polymer ?
#
loop_
_entity_poly.entity_id
_entity_poly.type
_entity_poly.pdbx_seq_one_letter_code
_entity_poly.pdbx_strand_id
1 'polypeptide(L)'
;MLQRKEILEVLESYDVEKVKIGVIGSHSALDVCDGAVEEDFRTFVVCQKGREKTYTQYFKSERENGKLIRGMVDEVLLLDKFKEIMSKENQEKLAENNVLFVPNRSFTSYVDMGEIENNFKVPLVGSRNLLRSEEREEEKSYYWLLEKAKLPYPEKIDNPKDIN
;
A
#
# COMPACT_ATOMS: atom_id res chain seq x y z
N MET A 1 -11.42 7.17 -12.66
CA MET A 1 -10.61 7.28 -11.44
C MET A 1 -11.52 7.67 -10.29
N LEU A 2 -11.38 7.00 -9.16
CA LEU A 2 -12.10 7.26 -7.91
C LEU A 2 -11.97 8.75 -7.56
N GLN A 3 -13.08 9.41 -7.27
CA GLN A 3 -13.06 10.84 -7.01
C GLN A 3 -12.51 11.14 -5.62
N ARG A 4 -11.79 12.26 -5.48
CA ARG A 4 -11.25 12.70 -4.19
C ARG A 4 -12.36 12.84 -3.12
N LYS A 5 -13.56 13.27 -3.52
CA LYS A 5 -14.73 13.41 -2.64
C LYS A 5 -15.11 12.07 -1.98
N GLU A 6 -15.11 10.98 -2.74
CA GLU A 6 -15.44 9.64 -2.21
C GLU A 6 -14.46 9.19 -1.13
N ILE A 7 -13.17 9.51 -1.26
CA ILE A 7 -12.17 9.19 -0.23
C ILE A 7 -12.32 10.10 1.00
N LEU A 8 -12.68 11.36 0.80
CA LEU A 8 -12.94 12.28 1.91
C LEU A 8 -14.15 11.85 2.74
N GLU A 9 -15.21 11.36 2.10
CA GLU A 9 -16.38 10.81 2.79
C GLU A 9 -16.02 9.60 3.67
N VAL A 10 -15.07 8.76 3.25
CA VAL A 10 -14.54 7.66 4.08
C VAL A 10 -13.71 8.19 5.24
N LEU A 11 -12.87 9.21 5.01
CA LEU A 11 -12.07 9.82 6.08
C LEU A 11 -12.92 10.55 7.12
N GLU A 12 -14.05 11.14 6.72
CA GLU A 12 -14.99 11.79 7.64
C GLU A 12 -15.60 10.81 8.64
N SER A 13 -15.66 9.51 8.33
CA SER A 13 -16.11 8.48 9.27
C SER A 13 -15.00 7.95 10.19
N TYR A 14 -13.74 8.39 10.02
CA TYR A 14 -12.62 7.87 10.81
C TYR A 14 -12.55 8.53 12.19
N ASP A 15 -12.24 7.71 13.19
CA ASP A 15 -11.77 8.18 14.49
C ASP A 15 -10.26 8.48 14.40
N VAL A 16 -9.92 9.76 14.36
CA VAL A 16 -8.55 10.26 14.17
C VAL A 16 -7.60 9.74 15.25
N GLU A 17 -8.08 9.55 16.49
CA GLU A 17 -7.25 9.05 17.60
C GLU A 17 -6.92 7.56 17.48
N LYS A 18 -7.64 6.83 16.61
CA LYS A 18 -7.49 5.38 16.41
C LYS A 18 -6.93 5.01 15.03
N VAL A 19 -6.40 5.99 14.30
CA VAL A 19 -5.82 5.77 12.98
C VAL A 19 -4.69 4.73 13.05
N LYS A 20 -4.71 3.81 12.08
CA LYS A 20 -3.69 2.77 11.92
C LYS A 20 -3.01 2.92 10.57
N ILE A 21 -1.72 2.63 10.50
CA ILE A 21 -0.99 2.55 9.23
C ILE A 21 -1.11 1.13 8.69
N GLY A 22 -1.74 1.01 7.51
CA GLY A 22 -1.98 -0.26 6.85
C GLY A 22 -1.08 -0.51 5.65
N VAL A 23 -0.71 -1.77 5.42
CA VAL A 23 0.16 -2.14 4.28
C VAL A 23 -0.04 -3.60 3.86
N ILE A 24 0.21 -3.93 2.58
CA ILE A 24 0.33 -5.33 2.15
C ILE A 24 1.58 -5.94 2.79
N GLY A 25 1.44 -7.09 3.46
CA GLY A 25 2.51 -7.87 4.08
C GLY A 25 3.48 -8.52 3.08
N SER A 26 4.23 -7.70 2.36
CA SER A 26 5.30 -8.07 1.42
C SER A 26 6.12 -6.80 1.07
N HIS A 27 7.19 -6.93 0.27
CA HIS A 27 8.07 -5.83 -0.15
C HIS A 27 8.70 -5.06 1.03
N SER A 28 8.13 -3.93 1.42
CA SER A 28 8.64 -3.00 2.43
C SER A 28 7.71 -2.88 3.65
N ALA A 29 6.89 -3.92 3.89
CA ALA A 29 5.88 -3.89 4.94
C ALA A 29 6.47 -3.71 6.34
N LEU A 30 7.62 -4.34 6.63
CA LEU A 30 8.28 -4.20 7.93
C LEU A 30 8.83 -2.79 8.12
N ASP A 31 9.44 -2.18 7.10
CA ASP A 31 9.94 -0.80 7.17
C ASP A 31 8.79 0.19 7.41
N VAL A 32 7.65 -0.01 6.74
CA VAL A 32 6.44 0.79 6.97
C VAL A 32 5.91 0.61 8.38
N CYS A 33 5.90 -0.62 8.90
CA CYS A 33 5.44 -0.89 10.26
C CYS A 33 6.37 -0.29 11.32
N ASP A 34 7.68 -0.42 11.12
CA ASP A 34 8.71 0.10 12.03
C ASP A 34 8.59 1.63 12.15
N GLY A 35 8.61 2.33 11.01
CA GLY A 35 8.43 3.79 10.99
C GLY A 35 7.07 4.24 11.53
N ALA A 36 5.99 3.48 11.28
CA ALA A 36 4.69 3.80 11.84
C ALA A 36 4.69 3.72 13.38
N VAL A 37 5.34 2.71 13.97
CA VAL A 37 5.40 2.59 15.43
C VAL A 37 6.34 3.61 16.06
N GLU A 38 7.43 3.99 15.38
CA GLU A 38 8.30 5.09 15.83
C GLU A 38 7.54 6.42 15.91
N GLU A 39 6.57 6.63 15.03
CA GLU A 39 5.65 7.78 15.02
C GLU A 39 4.36 7.54 15.84
N ASP A 40 4.39 6.58 16.78
CA ASP A 40 3.31 6.23 17.72
C ASP A 40 2.00 5.71 17.08
N PHE A 41 1.98 5.39 15.78
CA PHE A 41 0.83 4.74 15.16
C PHE A 41 0.74 3.25 15.50
N ARG A 42 -0.48 2.74 15.46
CA ARG A 42 -0.75 1.30 15.41
C ARG A 42 -0.65 0.79 13.96
N THR A 43 -0.27 -0.46 13.77
CA THR A 43 -0.05 -1.04 12.43
C THR A 43 -1.05 -2.13 12.06
N PHE A 44 -1.42 -2.19 10.78
CA PHE A 44 -2.40 -3.15 10.26
C PHE A 44 -1.91 -3.81 8.97
N VAL A 45 -1.48 -5.07 9.04
CA VAL A 45 -0.87 -5.75 7.89
C VAL A 45 -1.88 -6.67 7.21
N VAL A 46 -2.07 -6.50 5.90
CA VAL A 46 -2.85 -7.43 5.09
C VAL A 46 -1.92 -8.53 4.61
N CYS A 47 -2.11 -9.76 5.09
CA CYS A 47 -1.29 -10.93 4.75
C CYS A 47 -2.04 -11.90 3.84
N GLN A 48 -1.28 -12.73 3.14
CA GLN A 48 -1.80 -13.88 2.41
C GLN A 48 -1.42 -15.17 3.14
N LYS A 49 -2.34 -16.14 3.20
CA LYS A 49 -2.07 -17.48 3.77
C LYS A 49 -0.83 -18.11 3.15
N GLY A 50 0.00 -18.70 4.00
CA GLY A 50 1.32 -19.24 3.69
C GLY A 50 2.46 -18.23 3.73
N ARG A 51 2.17 -16.93 3.90
CA ARG A 51 3.16 -15.83 3.91
C ARG A 51 3.04 -14.93 5.15
N GLU A 52 2.20 -15.29 6.11
CA GLU A 52 1.81 -14.46 7.25
C GLU A 52 2.74 -14.57 8.46
N LYS A 53 3.48 -15.68 8.63
CA LYS A 53 4.26 -15.97 9.86
C LYS A 53 5.26 -14.87 10.23
N THR A 54 5.85 -14.21 9.23
CA THR A 54 6.68 -13.02 9.44
C THR A 54 5.96 -11.99 10.30
N TYR A 55 4.71 -11.68 9.96
CA TYR A 55 3.90 -10.63 10.58
C TYR A 55 3.10 -11.10 11.79
N THR A 56 2.65 -12.37 11.81
CA THR A 56 1.81 -12.91 12.89
C THR A 56 2.59 -13.51 14.05
N GLN A 57 3.86 -13.90 13.84
CA GLN A 57 4.68 -14.56 14.86
C GLN A 57 5.97 -13.79 15.13
N TYR A 58 6.80 -13.55 14.12
CA TYR A 58 8.17 -13.06 14.35
C TYR A 58 8.24 -11.57 14.65
N PHE A 59 7.37 -10.78 14.02
CA PHE A 59 7.31 -9.32 14.16
C PHE A 59 6.00 -8.82 14.79
N LYS A 60 5.21 -9.73 15.36
CA LYS A 60 4.00 -9.39 16.12
C LYS A 60 4.35 -8.43 17.26
N SER A 61 3.59 -7.35 17.40
CA SER A 61 3.79 -6.39 18.47
C SER A 61 3.40 -6.97 19.82
N GLU A 62 4.27 -6.75 20.80
CA GLU A 62 4.00 -6.90 22.22
C GLU A 62 3.95 -5.50 22.83
N ARG A 63 2.82 -5.18 23.47
CA ARG A 63 2.60 -3.86 24.08
C ARG A 63 2.12 -4.01 25.51
N GLU A 64 2.64 -3.17 26.40
CA GLU A 64 2.24 -3.10 27.80
C GLU A 64 1.79 -1.67 28.12
N ASN A 65 0.59 -1.52 28.68
CA ASN A 65 -0.02 -0.22 28.98
C ASN A 65 -0.01 0.75 27.76
N GLY A 66 -0.17 0.20 26.55
CA GLY A 66 -0.18 0.95 25.30
C GLY A 66 1.19 1.15 24.65
N LYS A 67 2.29 1.03 25.42
CA LYS A 67 3.66 1.23 24.94
C LYS A 67 4.22 -0.02 24.25
N LEU A 68 4.94 0.17 23.15
CA LEU A 68 5.63 -0.92 22.45
C LEU A 68 6.79 -1.46 23.31
N ILE A 69 6.84 -2.77 23.51
CA ILE A 69 7.98 -3.49 24.10
C ILE A 69 8.83 -4.11 22.98
N ARG A 70 8.18 -4.76 22.02
CA ARG A 70 8.84 -5.51 20.95
C ARG A 70 7.92 -5.64 19.73
N GLY A 71 8.51 -5.86 18.57
CA GLY A 71 7.79 -6.12 17.33
C GLY A 71 7.28 -4.81 16.73
N MET A 72 6.47 -4.93 15.70
CA MET A 72 5.99 -3.77 14.93
C MET A 72 4.65 -4.02 14.24
N VAL A 73 4.09 -5.23 14.31
CA VAL A 73 2.81 -5.60 13.69
C VAL A 73 1.73 -5.77 14.75
N ASP A 74 0.82 -4.79 14.88
CA ASP A 74 -0.25 -4.83 15.88
C ASP A 74 -1.41 -5.73 15.44
N GLU A 75 -1.86 -5.61 14.19
CA GLU A 75 -3.00 -6.36 13.68
C GLU A 75 -2.73 -6.93 12.29
N VAL A 76 -3.38 -8.06 11.98
CA VAL A 76 -3.23 -8.77 10.70
C VAL A 76 -4.59 -9.14 10.15
N LEU A 77 -4.87 -8.75 8.91
CA LEU A 77 -5.96 -9.29 8.10
C LEU A 77 -5.40 -10.40 7.20
N LEU A 78 -5.80 -11.65 7.45
CA LEU A 78 -5.33 -12.80 6.69
C LEU A 78 -6.31 -13.15 5.56
N LEU A 79 -5.82 -13.09 4.32
CA LEU A 79 -6.57 -13.38 3.10
C LEU A 79 -6.08 -14.66 2.43
N ASP A 80 -6.92 -15.30 1.59
CA ASP A 80 -6.49 -16.43 0.76
C ASP A 80 -5.59 -15.96 -0.38
N LYS A 81 -5.92 -14.81 -0.98
CA LYS A 81 -5.09 -14.13 -1.98
C LYS A 81 -5.09 -12.62 -1.75
N PHE A 82 -3.95 -11.96 -1.97
CA PHE A 82 -3.85 -10.49 -1.79
C PHE A 82 -4.89 -9.70 -2.59
N LYS A 83 -5.28 -10.15 -3.79
CA LYS A 83 -6.32 -9.52 -4.60
C LYS A 83 -7.68 -9.40 -3.91
N GLU A 84 -7.95 -10.22 -2.89
CA GLU A 84 -9.19 -10.18 -2.12
C GLU A 84 -9.30 -8.92 -1.26
N ILE A 85 -8.22 -8.15 -1.10
CA ILE A 85 -8.30 -6.81 -0.48
C ILE A 85 -9.28 -5.89 -1.21
N MET A 86 -9.57 -6.16 -2.48
CA MET A 86 -10.55 -5.42 -3.28
C MET A 86 -12.00 -5.77 -2.94
N SER A 87 -12.27 -6.85 -2.20
CA SER A 87 -13.63 -7.20 -1.83
C SER A 87 -14.24 -6.11 -0.95
N LYS A 88 -15.55 -5.88 -1.12
CA LYS A 88 -16.29 -4.89 -0.32
C LYS A 88 -16.09 -5.14 1.19
N GLU A 89 -16.23 -6.39 1.61
CA GLU A 89 -16.05 -6.80 3.01
C GLU A 89 -14.65 -6.46 3.56
N ASN A 90 -13.59 -6.70 2.79
CA ASN A 90 -12.22 -6.43 3.26
C ASN A 90 -11.91 -4.93 3.27
N GLN A 91 -12.44 -4.17 2.30
CA GLN A 91 -12.33 -2.71 2.32
C GLN A 91 -13.10 -2.08 3.49
N GLU A 92 -14.30 -2.61 3.82
CA GLU A 92 -15.07 -2.21 5.00
C GLU A 92 -14.29 -2.48 6.29
N LYS A 93 -13.70 -3.67 6.44
CA LYS A 93 -12.84 -3.99 7.59
C LYS A 93 -11.67 -3.00 7.74
N LEU A 94 -11.02 -2.61 6.64
CA LEU A 94 -9.94 -1.62 6.67
C LEU A 94 -10.47 -0.24 7.10
N ALA A 95 -11.62 0.17 6.59
CA ALA A 95 -12.24 1.46 6.94
C ALA A 95 -12.71 1.51 8.39
N GLU A 96 -13.37 0.46 8.90
CA GLU A 96 -13.80 0.33 10.29
C GLU A 96 -12.61 0.36 11.27
N ASN A 97 -11.43 -0.05 10.80
CA ASN A 97 -10.18 0.00 11.56
C ASN A 97 -9.41 1.32 11.41
N ASN A 98 -10.00 2.35 10.78
CA ASN A 98 -9.39 3.67 10.56
C ASN A 98 -8.03 3.56 9.84
N VAL A 99 -7.91 2.64 8.87
CA VAL A 99 -6.64 2.36 8.21
C VAL A 99 -6.32 3.41 7.16
N LEU A 100 -5.20 4.11 7.33
CA LEU A 100 -4.53 4.84 6.26
C LEU A 100 -3.56 3.88 5.57
N PHE A 101 -3.82 3.58 4.31
CA PHE A 101 -3.11 2.51 3.61
C PHE A 101 -1.90 3.05 2.84
N VAL A 102 -0.71 2.57 3.18
CA VAL A 102 0.54 2.89 2.50
C VAL A 102 0.75 1.87 1.37
N PRO A 103 0.68 2.29 0.10
CA PRO A 103 0.92 1.38 -1.02
C PRO A 103 2.40 1.00 -1.10
N ASN A 104 2.68 -0.27 -1.40
CA ASN A 104 4.01 -0.76 -1.73
C ASN A 104 3.98 -1.53 -3.06
N ARG A 105 5.13 -1.93 -3.60
CA ARG A 105 5.18 -2.61 -4.91
C ARG A 105 4.38 -3.91 -4.95
N SER A 106 4.23 -4.61 -3.84
CA SER A 106 3.41 -5.83 -3.80
C SER A 106 1.93 -5.54 -3.97
N PHE A 107 1.44 -4.39 -3.50
CA PHE A 107 0.05 -3.97 -3.72
C PHE A 107 -0.25 -3.83 -5.22
N THR A 108 0.58 -3.08 -5.94
CA THR A 108 0.42 -2.88 -7.40
C THR A 108 0.76 -4.10 -8.25
N SER A 109 1.50 -5.07 -7.70
CA SER A 109 1.82 -6.34 -8.40
C SER A 109 0.73 -7.42 -8.24
N TYR A 110 -0.01 -7.41 -7.14
CA TYR A 110 -1.04 -8.43 -6.85
C TYR A 110 -2.48 -7.95 -7.09
N VAL A 111 -2.66 -6.64 -7.23
CA VAL A 111 -3.94 -6.01 -7.53
C VAL A 111 -3.80 -5.24 -8.83
N ASP A 112 -4.78 -5.37 -9.71
CA ASP A 112 -4.80 -4.65 -10.98
C ASP A 112 -4.81 -3.13 -10.75
N MET A 113 -4.02 -2.39 -11.54
CA MET A 113 -3.89 -0.94 -11.40
C MET A 113 -5.23 -0.22 -11.63
N GLY A 114 -6.05 -0.69 -12.56
CA GLY A 114 -7.39 -0.16 -12.82
C GLY A 114 -8.32 -0.37 -11.62
N GLU A 115 -8.23 -1.52 -10.96
CA GLU A 115 -8.97 -1.78 -9.72
C GLU A 115 -8.54 -0.84 -8.58
N ILE A 116 -7.23 -0.64 -8.40
CA ILE A 116 -6.71 0.32 -7.41
C ILE A 116 -7.22 1.73 -7.73
N GLU A 117 -7.13 2.18 -8.96
CA GLU A 117 -7.50 3.54 -9.34
C GLU A 117 -8.98 3.85 -9.26
N ASN A 118 -9.85 2.85 -9.41
CA ASN A 118 -11.30 3.07 -9.57
C ASN A 118 -12.15 2.48 -8.43
N ASN A 119 -11.67 1.42 -7.75
CA ASN A 119 -12.51 0.63 -6.84
C ASN A 119 -11.96 0.49 -5.41
N PHE A 120 -10.69 0.84 -5.15
CA PHE A 120 -10.12 0.74 -3.80
C PHE A 120 -10.42 1.99 -2.97
N LYS A 121 -11.51 1.99 -2.20
CA LYS A 121 -12.05 3.15 -1.47
C LYS A 121 -11.35 3.46 -0.15
N VAL A 122 -10.46 2.60 0.31
CA VAL A 122 -9.64 2.88 1.51
C VAL A 122 -8.68 4.05 1.20
N PRO A 123 -8.51 5.01 2.12
CA PRO A 123 -7.58 6.13 1.93
C PRO A 123 -6.15 5.64 1.70
N LEU A 124 -5.54 6.12 0.62
CA LEU A 124 -4.15 5.85 0.30
C LEU A 124 -3.27 7.02 0.77
N VAL A 125 -2.17 6.70 1.43
CA VAL A 125 -1.11 7.68 1.73
C VAL A 125 -0.29 7.89 0.45
N GLY A 126 -0.26 9.13 -0.03
CA GLY A 126 0.40 9.50 -1.29
C GLY A 126 -0.58 9.76 -2.45
N SER A 127 -0.09 9.64 -3.68
CA SER A 127 -0.84 10.03 -4.87
C SER A 127 -1.27 8.82 -5.70
N ARG A 128 -2.56 8.48 -5.66
CA ARG A 128 -3.12 7.31 -6.36
C ARG A 128 -2.82 7.29 -7.85
N ASN A 129 -2.87 8.45 -8.51
CA ASN A 129 -2.59 8.59 -9.94
C ASN A 129 -1.11 8.40 -10.31
N LEU A 130 -0.17 8.52 -9.37
CA LEU A 130 1.25 8.32 -9.63
C LEU A 130 1.63 6.84 -9.65
N LEU A 131 0.83 5.96 -9.05
CA LEU A 131 1.08 4.52 -9.04
C LEU A 131 1.20 3.95 -10.45
N ARG A 132 0.33 4.38 -11.37
CA ARG A 132 0.39 3.99 -12.79
C ARG A 132 1.62 4.53 -13.49
N SER A 133 2.07 5.74 -13.13
CA SER A 133 3.28 6.33 -13.72
C SER A 133 4.56 5.59 -13.35
N GLU A 134 4.56 4.67 -12.37
CA GLU A 134 5.71 3.80 -12.12
C GLU A 134 5.84 2.66 -13.15
N GLU A 135 4.77 2.35 -13.89
CA GLU A 135 4.81 1.34 -14.94
C GLU A 135 5.59 1.84 -16.16
N ARG A 136 6.37 0.95 -16.77
CA ARG A 136 7.29 1.31 -17.88
C ARG A 136 6.62 1.34 -19.24
N GLU A 137 5.49 0.66 -19.38
CA GLU A 137 4.79 0.45 -20.65
C GLU A 137 3.70 1.50 -20.91
N GLU A 138 3.37 2.31 -19.90
CA GLU A 138 2.35 3.34 -19.98
C GLU A 138 2.84 4.57 -20.77
N GLU A 139 1.92 5.26 -21.46
CA GLU A 139 2.26 6.50 -22.18
C GLU A 139 2.81 7.59 -21.26
N LYS A 140 2.27 7.67 -20.03
CA LYS A 140 2.72 8.56 -18.96
C LYS A 140 3.51 7.79 -17.90
N SER A 141 4.42 6.96 -18.36
CA SER A 141 5.34 6.16 -17.56
C SER A 141 6.42 7.00 -16.87
N TYR A 142 7.26 6.29 -16.11
CA TYR A 142 8.47 6.81 -15.49
C TYR A 142 9.37 7.55 -16.49
N TYR A 143 9.56 7.00 -17.71
CA TYR A 143 10.39 7.65 -18.73
C TYR A 143 9.76 8.93 -19.26
N TRP A 144 8.43 8.95 -19.42
CA TRP A 144 7.72 10.18 -19.78
C TRP A 144 7.90 11.26 -18.71
N LEU A 145 7.84 10.90 -17.42
CA LEU A 145 8.11 11.84 -16.32
C LEU A 145 9.54 12.39 -16.38
N LEU A 146 10.54 11.53 -16.62
CA LEU A 146 11.93 11.97 -16.74
C LEU A 146 12.13 12.91 -17.93
N GLU A 147 11.53 12.60 -19.09
CA GLU A 147 11.54 13.47 -20.27
C GLU A 147 10.96 14.86 -19.94
N LYS A 148 9.77 14.91 -19.33
CA LYS A 148 9.14 16.18 -18.95
C LYS A 148 9.93 16.95 -17.89
N ALA A 149 10.60 16.25 -16.99
CA ALA A 149 11.47 16.83 -15.98
C ALA A 149 12.86 17.23 -16.50
N LYS A 150 13.20 16.90 -17.76
CA LYS A 150 14.53 17.08 -18.36
C LYS A 150 15.64 16.39 -17.57
N LEU A 151 15.34 15.22 -17.01
CA LEU A 151 16.29 14.37 -16.32
C LEU A 151 16.92 13.37 -17.30
N PRO A 152 18.19 13.00 -17.11
CA PRO A 152 18.84 12.01 -17.98
C PRO A 152 18.25 10.61 -17.74
N TYR A 153 18.06 9.85 -18.83
CA TYR A 153 17.67 8.44 -18.82
C TYR A 153 18.31 7.72 -20.01
N PRO A 154 18.44 6.37 -19.95
CA PRO A 154 18.97 5.61 -21.08
C PRO A 154 18.17 5.84 -22.36
N GLU A 155 18.86 6.03 -23.48
CA GLU A 155 18.21 6.12 -24.79
C GLU A 155 17.43 4.84 -25.08
N LYS A 156 16.22 5.00 -25.62
CA LYS A 156 15.36 3.87 -25.98
C LYS A 156 15.84 3.29 -27.31
N ILE A 157 16.07 1.98 -27.32
CA ILE A 157 16.31 1.22 -28.55
C ILE A 157 14.98 0.60 -28.96
N ASP A 158 14.41 1.05 -30.09
CA ASP A 158 13.09 0.60 -30.53
C ASP A 158 13.10 -0.80 -31.17
N ASN A 159 14.24 -1.21 -31.75
CA ASN A 159 14.38 -2.49 -32.42
C ASN A 159 15.49 -3.33 -31.77
N PRO A 160 15.21 -4.57 -31.32
CA PRO A 160 16.22 -5.45 -30.77
C PRO A 160 17.44 -5.70 -31.69
N LYS A 161 17.28 -5.55 -33.01
CA LYS A 161 18.38 -5.67 -33.99
C LYS A 161 19.41 -4.54 -33.90
N ASP A 162 19.06 -3.43 -33.28
CA ASP A 162 19.95 -2.28 -33.10
C ASP A 162 20.79 -2.42 -31.80
N ILE A 163 20.63 -3.53 -31.09
CA ILE A 163 21.47 -3.91 -29.95
C ILE A 163 22.74 -4.59 -30.50
N ASN A 164 23.89 -3.94 -30.31
CA ASN A 164 25.22 -4.46 -30.70
C ASN A 164 25.74 -5.52 -29.74
#